data_AF-A0A0D2R9U6-F1
#
_entry.id   AF-A0A0D2R9U6-F1
#
_cell.length_a   1.000
_cell.length_b   1.000
_cell.length_c   1.000
_cell.angle_alpha   90.00
_cell.angle_beta   90.00
_cell.angle_gamma   90.00
#
_symmetry.space_group_name_H-M   'P 1'
#
loop_
_entity.id
_entity.type
_entity.pdbx_description
1 polymer ?
#
loop_
_entity_poly.entity_id
_entity_poly.type
_entity_poly.pdbx_seq_one_letter_code
_entity_poly.pdbx_strand_id
1 'polypeptide(L)'
;MEMEKGKVVVEKVRGKSSVIRSFSKYPLKFITPRKVGSSITDAVWIYSLTYGGGIVSGDSISVEFTIGDGCTAVLTTQSSTKVYKSLGSKCSEQVLEARIGSGALFVVIPDPVTCFSTARYSQKQVFRVVSDSSLVIVDWFTSGRHESGEKWDFELYRSSNCIFAEGNQPVFLDTVLLEQSSPVDIAERMHEYQVIAMVLIYGPKLKHVQDQVQENVKRLMSQQLQIPSTRLGCCAKTNSDNCLVRPAFIASCSAFGPKVFSSDVTDTKSALLLY
;
A
#
# COMPACT_ATOMS: atom_id res chain seq x y z
N MET A 1 -18.60 -1.55 -19.23
CA MET A 1 -17.85 -0.28 -19.21
C MET A 1 -16.47 -0.56 -19.76
N GLU A 2 -15.96 0.28 -20.66
CA GLU A 2 -14.60 0.14 -21.18
C GLU A 2 -13.61 0.53 -20.08
N MET A 3 -12.62 -0.33 -19.78
CA MET A 3 -11.60 0.00 -18.80
C MET A 3 -10.57 0.94 -19.42
N GLU A 4 -10.23 2.01 -18.72
CA GLU A 4 -9.16 2.92 -19.11
C GLU A 4 -7.81 2.28 -18.84
N LYS A 5 -7.00 2.08 -19.90
CA LYS A 5 -5.79 1.25 -19.83
C LYS A 5 -4.51 2.08 -19.77
N GLY A 6 -3.62 1.70 -18.87
CA GLY A 6 -2.24 2.15 -18.76
C GLY A 6 -1.26 0.99 -18.92
N LYS A 7 -0.10 1.25 -19.53
CA LYS A 7 0.98 0.27 -19.64
C LYS A 7 2.34 0.93 -19.54
N VAL A 8 3.20 0.40 -18.69
CA VAL A 8 4.59 0.82 -18.55
C VAL A 8 5.51 -0.39 -18.62
N VAL A 9 6.57 -0.29 -19.43
CA VAL A 9 7.61 -1.31 -19.54
C VAL A 9 8.95 -0.67 -19.26
N VAL A 10 9.69 -1.25 -18.31
CA VAL A 10 11.03 -0.84 -17.89
C VAL A 10 12.00 -1.93 -18.28
N GLU A 11 13.06 -1.57 -19.01
CA GLU A 11 14.10 -2.49 -19.44
C GLU A 11 15.50 -1.91 -19.22
N LYS A 12 16.52 -2.77 -19.28
CA LYS A 12 17.91 -2.35 -19.28
C LYS A 12 18.29 -1.78 -20.64
N VAL A 13 18.61 -0.49 -20.66
CA VAL A 13 19.16 0.21 -21.82
C VAL A 13 20.55 0.72 -21.46
N ARG A 14 21.59 0.24 -22.15
CA ARG A 14 22.99 0.60 -21.89
C ARG A 14 23.38 0.41 -20.41
N GLY A 15 22.92 -0.69 -19.81
CA GLY A 15 23.18 -1.05 -18.41
C GLY A 15 22.32 -0.33 -17.37
N LYS A 16 21.43 0.61 -17.78
CA LYS A 16 20.57 1.36 -16.86
C LYS A 16 19.09 1.06 -17.06
N SER A 17 18.34 1.06 -15.97
CA SER A 17 16.88 0.92 -15.94
C SER A 17 16.24 2.11 -16.66
N SER A 18 15.47 1.84 -17.71
CA SER A 18 14.85 2.86 -18.55
C SER A 18 13.44 2.47 -18.93
N VAL A 19 12.51 3.42 -18.90
CA VAL A 19 11.15 3.22 -19.41
C VAL A 19 11.21 3.23 -20.94
N ILE A 20 10.98 2.06 -21.56
CA ILE A 20 11.01 1.89 -23.01
C ILE A 20 9.62 2.00 -23.65
N ARG A 21 8.57 1.79 -22.86
CA ARG A 21 7.18 1.94 -23.30
C ARG A 21 6.38 2.57 -22.17
N SER A 22 5.63 3.62 -22.50
CA SER A 22 4.66 4.24 -21.61
C SER A 22 3.44 4.61 -22.43
N PHE A 23 2.32 4.00 -22.11
CA PHE A 23 1.03 4.25 -22.71
C PHE A 23 0.02 4.52 -21.59
N SER A 24 -0.85 5.49 -21.81
CA SER A 24 -1.99 5.73 -20.93
C SER A 24 -3.14 6.32 -21.73
N LYS A 25 -4.36 5.91 -21.40
CA LYS A 25 -5.59 6.52 -21.88
C LYS A 25 -6.12 7.48 -20.81
N TYR A 26 -6.69 8.61 -21.24
CA TYR A 26 -7.33 9.57 -20.33
C TYR A 26 -8.36 8.85 -19.44
N PRO A 27 -8.41 9.11 -18.12
CA PRO A 27 -7.76 10.21 -17.39
C PRO A 27 -6.35 9.90 -16.88
N LEU A 28 -5.82 8.71 -17.11
CA LEU A 28 -4.52 8.29 -16.57
C LEU A 28 -3.34 8.90 -17.33
N LYS A 29 -2.29 9.28 -16.60
CA LYS A 29 -1.01 9.71 -17.17
C LYS A 29 0.17 9.22 -16.34
N PHE A 30 1.25 8.87 -17.03
CA PHE A 30 2.55 8.60 -16.42
C PHE A 30 3.55 9.69 -16.78
N ILE A 31 4.32 10.12 -15.78
CA ILE A 31 5.46 11.04 -15.96
C ILE A 31 6.72 10.35 -15.46
N THR A 32 7.76 10.36 -16.29
CA THR A 32 9.04 9.68 -16.04
C THR A 32 10.19 10.68 -16.12
N PRO A 33 10.43 11.45 -15.03
CA PRO A 33 11.51 12.42 -15.01
C PRO A 33 12.88 11.75 -15.10
N ARG A 34 13.82 12.42 -15.78
CA ARG A 34 15.16 11.86 -16.06
C ARG A 34 16.16 11.99 -14.90
N LYS A 35 15.85 12.78 -13.86
CA LYS A 35 16.77 13.10 -12.75
C LYS A 35 16.01 13.12 -11.41
N VAL A 36 15.86 11.96 -10.77
CA VAL A 36 15.20 11.84 -9.45
C VAL A 36 16.16 11.32 -8.37
N GLY A 37 17.45 11.25 -8.66
CA GLY A 37 18.45 10.79 -7.71
C GLY A 37 19.86 11.03 -8.20
N SER A 38 20.82 10.52 -7.42
CA SER A 38 22.24 10.54 -7.79
C SER A 38 22.44 9.81 -9.13
N SER A 39 23.40 10.29 -9.93
CA SER A 39 23.77 9.66 -11.21
C SER A 39 24.26 8.20 -11.10
N ILE A 40 24.63 7.81 -9.88
CA ILE A 40 25.13 6.48 -9.49
C ILE A 40 23.96 5.51 -9.24
N THR A 41 22.79 6.01 -8.83
CA THR A 41 21.62 5.17 -8.53
C THR A 41 20.93 4.75 -9.81
N ASP A 42 20.92 3.46 -10.11
CA ASP A 42 20.18 2.91 -11.24
C ASP A 42 18.72 2.62 -10.84
N ALA A 43 17.86 3.63 -10.96
CA ALA A 43 16.42 3.51 -10.74
C ALA A 43 15.63 4.49 -11.61
N VAL A 44 14.48 4.05 -12.12
CA VAL A 44 13.53 4.93 -12.80
C VAL A 44 12.34 5.25 -11.91
N TRP A 45 12.00 6.53 -11.81
CA TRP A 45 10.82 7.01 -11.10
C TRP A 45 9.68 7.25 -12.08
N ILE A 46 8.51 6.70 -11.74
CA ILE A 46 7.29 6.79 -12.52
C ILE A 46 6.23 7.40 -11.60
N TYR A 47 5.77 8.59 -11.95
CA TYR A 47 4.66 9.25 -11.29
C TYR A 47 3.38 8.92 -12.03
N SER A 48 2.45 8.25 -11.37
CA SER A 48 1.08 8.07 -11.84
C SER A 48 0.22 9.24 -11.40
N LEU A 49 -0.60 9.75 -12.31
CA LEU A 49 -1.58 10.79 -12.01
C LEU A 49 -2.87 10.55 -12.76
N THR A 50 -3.96 11.08 -12.19
CA THR A 50 -5.29 11.05 -12.77
C THR A 50 -5.73 12.49 -13.07
N TYR A 51 -5.94 12.80 -14.34
CA TYR A 51 -6.54 14.06 -14.74
C TYR A 51 -7.96 14.18 -14.17
N GLY A 52 -8.32 15.37 -13.68
CA GLY A 52 -9.60 15.59 -12.98
C GLY A 52 -9.51 15.59 -11.46
N GLY A 53 -8.32 15.36 -10.89
CA GLY A 53 -8.05 15.54 -9.46
C GLY A 53 -8.51 14.38 -8.57
N GLY A 54 -8.99 13.28 -9.15
CA GLY A 54 -9.39 12.06 -8.45
C GLY A 54 -10.18 11.11 -9.35
N ILE A 55 -10.68 10.05 -8.74
CA ILE A 55 -11.51 9.02 -9.36
C ILE A 55 -12.99 9.40 -9.16
N VAL A 56 -13.76 9.44 -10.24
CA VAL A 56 -15.19 9.77 -10.21
C VAL A 56 -16.06 8.54 -10.42
N SER A 57 -17.37 8.70 -10.22
CA SER A 57 -18.32 7.58 -10.17
C SER A 57 -18.34 6.75 -11.45
N GLY A 58 -18.01 5.46 -11.31
CA GLY A 58 -18.00 4.49 -12.40
C GLY A 58 -16.70 4.44 -13.20
N ASP A 59 -15.68 5.22 -12.83
CA ASP A 59 -14.34 5.09 -13.41
C ASP A 59 -13.80 3.67 -13.20
N SER A 60 -13.20 3.11 -14.24
CA SER A 60 -12.55 1.80 -14.18
C SER A 60 -11.18 1.90 -14.83
N ILE A 61 -10.13 1.81 -14.02
CA ILE A 61 -8.74 2.03 -14.43
C ILE A 61 -7.98 0.71 -14.32
N SER A 62 -7.27 0.32 -15.38
CA SER A 62 -6.40 -0.85 -15.40
C SER A 62 -4.99 -0.46 -15.81
N VAL A 63 -4.00 -0.81 -15.01
CA VAL A 63 -2.60 -0.47 -15.25
C VAL A 63 -1.74 -1.70 -15.23
N GLU A 64 -0.96 -1.88 -16.30
CA GLU A 64 0.04 -2.94 -16.42
C GLU A 64 1.46 -2.39 -16.28
N PHE A 65 2.25 -3.00 -15.40
CA PHE A 65 3.69 -2.80 -15.30
C PHE A 65 4.45 -4.06 -15.70
N THR A 66 5.54 -3.88 -16.42
CA THR A 66 6.53 -4.94 -16.68
C THR A 66 7.90 -4.38 -16.35
N ILE A 67 8.52 -4.94 -15.32
CA ILE A 67 9.84 -4.56 -14.86
C ILE A 67 10.79 -5.67 -15.29
N GLY A 68 11.58 -5.41 -16.33
CA GLY A 68 12.53 -6.36 -16.89
C GLY A 68 13.65 -6.73 -15.94
N ASP A 69 14.42 -7.74 -16.31
CA ASP A 69 15.45 -8.33 -15.47
C ASP A 69 16.50 -7.30 -15.02
N GLY A 70 16.89 -7.39 -13.75
CA GLY A 70 17.85 -6.52 -13.09
C GLY A 70 17.44 -5.05 -13.00
N CYS A 71 16.24 -4.66 -13.46
CA CYS A 71 15.77 -3.27 -13.43
C CYS A 71 15.31 -2.86 -12.03
N THR A 72 15.41 -1.57 -11.75
CA THR A 72 14.81 -0.95 -10.57
C THR A 72 13.83 0.13 -11.00
N ALA A 73 12.58 0.02 -10.55
CA ALA A 73 11.54 0.99 -10.82
C ALA A 73 10.81 1.38 -9.53
N VAL A 74 10.47 2.67 -9.43
CA VAL A 74 9.67 3.24 -8.35
C VAL A 74 8.40 3.81 -8.97
N LEU A 75 7.25 3.31 -8.54
CA LEU A 75 5.94 3.85 -8.82
C LEU A 75 5.45 4.64 -7.62
N THR A 76 5.12 5.90 -7.83
CA THR A 76 4.48 6.76 -6.83
C THR A 76 3.41 7.61 -7.50
N THR A 77 2.67 8.38 -6.72
CA THR A 77 1.68 9.33 -7.23
C THR A 77 2.15 10.76 -7.01
N GLN A 78 1.50 11.71 -7.68
CA GLN A 78 1.78 13.14 -7.47
C GLN A 78 1.02 13.71 -6.25
N SER A 79 -0.08 13.06 -5.88
CA SER A 79 -0.97 13.47 -4.81
C SER A 79 -1.81 12.28 -4.35
N SER A 80 -2.47 12.43 -3.19
CA SER A 80 -3.47 11.47 -2.71
C SER A 80 -4.52 11.17 -3.77
N THR A 81 -4.94 9.91 -3.82
CA THR A 81 -5.99 9.45 -4.71
C THR A 81 -7.34 9.76 -4.08
N LYS A 82 -7.95 10.87 -4.50
CA LYS A 82 -9.29 11.26 -4.05
C LYS A 82 -10.32 10.41 -4.77
N VAL A 83 -11.24 9.78 -4.04
CA VAL A 83 -12.38 9.06 -4.64
C VAL A 83 -13.66 9.82 -4.31
N TYR A 84 -14.30 10.34 -5.34
CA TYR A 84 -15.52 11.13 -5.21
C TYR A 84 -16.74 10.22 -4.96
N LYS A 85 -17.83 10.86 -4.53
CA LYS A 85 -19.13 10.22 -4.27
C LYS A 85 -19.61 9.32 -5.42
N SER A 86 -20.26 8.22 -5.06
CA SER A 86 -20.92 7.34 -6.02
C SER A 86 -22.24 7.95 -6.51
N LEU A 87 -22.56 7.80 -7.80
CA LEU A 87 -23.84 8.14 -8.41
C LEU A 87 -24.54 6.84 -8.84
N GLY A 88 -25.77 6.62 -8.38
CA GLY A 88 -26.55 5.42 -8.72
C GLY A 88 -25.87 4.11 -8.30
N SER A 89 -25.20 4.12 -7.14
CA SER A 89 -24.51 2.96 -6.55
C SER A 89 -23.36 2.37 -7.39
N LYS A 90 -22.89 3.09 -8.41
CA LYS A 90 -21.73 2.68 -9.22
C LYS A 90 -20.46 2.63 -8.38
N CYS A 91 -19.77 1.50 -8.41
CA CYS A 91 -18.44 1.37 -7.84
C CYS A 91 -17.39 1.87 -8.84
N SER A 92 -16.41 2.62 -8.36
CA SER A 92 -15.21 2.94 -9.13
C SER A 92 -14.10 1.95 -8.81
N GLU A 93 -13.32 1.59 -9.82
CA GLU A 93 -12.39 0.46 -9.74
C GLU A 93 -10.99 0.82 -10.24
N GLN A 94 -9.96 0.33 -9.55
CA GLN A 94 -8.58 0.40 -10.01
C GLN A 94 -7.91 -0.97 -9.92
N VAL A 95 -7.30 -1.42 -11.01
CA VAL A 95 -6.52 -2.65 -11.08
C VAL A 95 -5.09 -2.33 -11.48
N LEU A 96 -4.12 -2.73 -10.66
CA LEU A 96 -2.71 -2.71 -10.99
C LEU A 96 -2.22 -4.14 -11.15
N GLU A 97 -1.63 -4.47 -12.29
CA GLU A 97 -0.93 -5.73 -12.51
C GLU A 97 0.53 -5.47 -12.84
N ALA A 98 1.44 -6.13 -12.12
CA ALA A 98 2.87 -5.99 -12.34
C ALA A 98 3.53 -7.37 -12.54
N ARG A 99 4.39 -7.46 -13.56
CA ARG A 99 5.34 -8.58 -13.74
C ARG A 99 6.74 -8.08 -13.40
N ILE A 100 7.42 -8.79 -12.51
CA ILE A 100 8.74 -8.42 -11.99
C ILE A 100 9.73 -9.51 -12.39
N GLY A 101 10.73 -9.13 -13.17
CA GLY A 101 11.77 -10.01 -13.70
C GLY A 101 12.80 -10.45 -12.66
N SER A 102 13.75 -11.25 -13.13
CA SER A 102 14.82 -11.80 -12.30
C SER A 102 15.74 -10.71 -11.82
N GLY A 103 16.05 -10.72 -10.52
CA GLY A 103 16.89 -9.72 -9.86
C GLY A 103 16.35 -8.29 -9.95
N ALA A 104 15.09 -8.09 -10.37
CA ALA A 104 14.48 -6.77 -10.48
C ALA A 104 13.96 -6.29 -9.12
N LEU A 105 13.83 -4.98 -8.95
CA LEU A 105 13.20 -4.33 -7.80
C LEU A 105 12.07 -3.43 -8.27
N PHE A 106 10.86 -3.67 -7.79
CA PHE A 106 9.72 -2.77 -7.98
C PHE A 106 9.26 -2.19 -6.65
N VAL A 107 9.21 -0.87 -6.53
CA VAL A 107 8.77 -0.17 -5.32
C VAL A 107 7.49 0.59 -5.65
N VAL A 108 6.37 0.21 -5.04
CA VAL A 108 5.06 0.84 -5.20
C VAL A 108 4.74 1.59 -3.92
N ILE A 109 4.89 2.91 -3.97
CA ILE A 109 4.74 3.83 -2.83
C ILE A 109 3.84 5.01 -3.20
N PRO A 110 2.56 4.78 -3.51
CA PRO A 110 1.61 5.85 -3.78
C PRO A 110 1.34 6.68 -2.51
N ASP A 111 0.79 7.87 -2.69
CA ASP A 111 0.08 8.64 -1.66
C ASP A 111 -1.22 7.91 -1.25
N PRO A 112 -1.85 8.25 -0.12
CA PRO A 112 -2.96 7.45 0.38
C PRO A 112 -4.21 7.63 -0.49
N VAL A 113 -5.08 6.62 -0.44
CA VAL A 113 -6.44 6.74 -0.96
C VAL A 113 -7.32 7.47 0.05
N THR A 114 -8.05 8.48 -0.42
CA THR A 114 -9.00 9.25 0.39
C THR A 114 -10.39 9.17 -0.23
N CYS A 115 -11.23 8.31 0.32
CA CYS A 115 -12.63 8.20 -0.09
C CYS A 115 -13.46 9.31 0.54
N PHE A 116 -14.26 10.01 -0.27
CA PHE A 116 -15.19 11.03 0.21
C PHE A 116 -16.49 10.39 0.66
N SER A 117 -17.35 11.17 1.33
CA SER A 117 -18.68 10.71 1.73
C SER A 117 -19.42 10.04 0.56
N THR A 118 -20.05 8.90 0.82
CA THR A 118 -20.79 8.06 -0.13
C THR A 118 -19.99 7.45 -1.29
N ALA A 119 -18.66 7.52 -1.26
CA ALA A 119 -17.83 6.86 -2.26
C ALA A 119 -17.96 5.32 -2.19
N ARG A 120 -17.90 4.67 -3.35
CA ARG A 120 -17.82 3.21 -3.49
C ARG A 120 -16.59 2.89 -4.32
N TYR A 121 -15.58 2.30 -3.70
CA TYR A 121 -14.27 2.10 -4.31
C TYR A 121 -13.76 0.67 -4.13
N SER A 122 -13.19 0.11 -5.19
CA SER A 122 -12.46 -1.14 -5.15
C SER A 122 -11.10 -1.01 -5.84
N GLN A 123 -10.02 -1.34 -5.14
CA GLN A 123 -8.70 -1.51 -5.73
C GLN A 123 -8.22 -2.96 -5.65
N LYS A 124 -7.48 -3.38 -6.67
CA LYS A 124 -6.83 -4.68 -6.72
C LYS A 124 -5.42 -4.53 -7.27
N GLN A 125 -4.43 -5.01 -6.52
CA GLN A 125 -3.05 -5.02 -6.92
C GLN A 125 -2.55 -6.47 -7.04
N VAL A 126 -2.03 -6.83 -8.21
CA VAL A 126 -1.56 -8.18 -8.55
C VAL A 126 -0.11 -8.11 -8.97
N PHE A 127 0.76 -8.77 -8.21
CA PHE A 127 2.18 -8.82 -8.45
C PHE A 127 2.59 -10.25 -8.80
N ARG A 128 3.28 -10.41 -9.92
CA ARG A 128 3.86 -11.68 -10.38
C ARG A 128 5.36 -11.57 -10.29
N VAL A 129 5.94 -12.37 -9.40
CA VAL A 129 7.36 -12.35 -9.05
C VAL A 129 8.03 -13.65 -9.47
N VAL A 130 9.31 -13.58 -9.81
CA VAL A 130 10.18 -14.76 -9.90
C VAL A 130 11.02 -14.89 -8.62
N SER A 131 11.75 -16.00 -8.49
CA SER A 131 12.41 -16.41 -7.23
C SER A 131 13.34 -15.37 -6.59
N ASP A 132 14.02 -14.55 -7.39
CA ASP A 132 14.98 -13.53 -6.93
C ASP A 132 14.50 -12.08 -7.14
N SER A 133 13.22 -11.89 -7.53
CA SER A 133 12.60 -10.56 -7.59
C SER A 133 12.49 -9.92 -6.21
N SER A 134 12.52 -8.59 -6.16
CA SER A 134 12.25 -7.81 -4.95
C SER A 134 11.11 -6.81 -5.17
N LEU A 135 10.30 -6.61 -4.14
CA LEU A 135 9.06 -5.84 -4.20
C LEU A 135 8.81 -5.12 -2.87
N VAL A 136 8.48 -3.83 -2.96
CA VAL A 136 7.91 -3.05 -1.84
C VAL A 136 6.53 -2.56 -2.26
N ILE A 137 5.53 -2.71 -1.40
CA ILE A 137 4.19 -2.14 -1.60
C ILE A 137 3.83 -1.34 -0.35
N VAL A 138 3.36 -0.12 -0.53
CA VAL A 138 2.67 0.66 0.50
C VAL A 138 1.24 0.85 0.04
N ASP A 139 0.31 0.19 0.73
CA ASP A 139 -1.12 0.35 0.52
C ASP A 139 -1.73 1.00 1.77
N TRP A 140 -2.23 2.21 1.62
CA TRP A 140 -2.69 3.01 2.75
C TRP A 140 -3.82 3.95 2.35
N PHE A 141 -4.69 4.22 3.31
CA PHE A 141 -5.89 5.01 3.12
C PHE A 141 -6.26 5.78 4.37
N THR A 142 -7.00 6.87 4.17
CA THR A 142 -7.45 7.79 5.23
C THR A 142 -8.94 7.64 5.48
N SER A 143 -9.40 8.04 6.66
CA SER A 143 -10.82 8.03 7.06
C SER A 143 -11.72 8.86 6.14
N GLY A 144 -11.18 9.88 5.46
CA GLY A 144 -11.92 10.72 4.53
C GLY A 144 -11.34 12.12 4.50
N ARG A 145 -12.18 13.11 4.23
CA ARG A 145 -11.80 14.53 4.35
C ARG A 145 -11.89 14.97 5.81
N HIS A 146 -10.91 14.53 6.60
CA HIS A 146 -10.86 14.77 8.05
C HIS A 146 -11.09 16.26 8.41
N GLU A 147 -10.41 17.18 7.72
CA GLU A 147 -10.53 18.63 7.95
C GLU A 147 -11.90 19.21 7.52
N SER A 148 -12.67 18.48 6.72
CA SER A 148 -14.05 18.82 6.35
C SER A 148 -15.10 18.14 7.25
N GLY A 149 -14.66 17.39 8.26
CA GLY A 149 -15.53 16.64 9.16
C GLY A 149 -15.94 15.25 8.65
N GLU A 150 -15.53 14.86 7.43
CA GLU A 150 -15.87 13.56 6.87
C GLU A 150 -14.91 12.48 7.38
N LYS A 151 -15.44 11.54 8.17
CA LYS A 151 -14.66 10.47 8.82
C LYS A 151 -15.40 9.15 8.71
N TRP A 152 -14.87 8.25 7.90
CA TRP A 152 -15.43 6.92 7.63
C TRP A 152 -16.84 6.97 7.00
N ASP A 153 -17.16 8.06 6.30
CA ASP A 153 -18.49 8.32 5.70
C ASP A 153 -18.66 7.77 4.26
N PHE A 154 -17.67 7.04 3.75
CA PHE A 154 -17.80 6.36 2.46
C PHE A 154 -18.66 5.09 2.62
N GLU A 155 -19.27 4.63 1.52
CA GLU A 155 -20.18 3.48 1.52
C GLU A 155 -19.42 2.14 1.43
N LEU A 156 -18.38 2.12 0.61
CA LEU A 156 -17.57 0.92 0.36
C LEU A 156 -16.12 1.31 0.05
N TYR A 157 -15.20 0.69 0.76
CA TYR A 157 -13.78 0.63 0.42
C TYR A 157 -13.32 -0.82 0.45
N ARG A 158 -12.81 -1.29 -0.70
CA ARG A 158 -12.20 -2.61 -0.84
C ARG A 158 -10.79 -2.44 -1.38
N SER A 159 -9.79 -2.99 -0.68
CA SER A 159 -8.44 -3.14 -1.21
C SER A 159 -8.03 -4.59 -1.19
N SER A 160 -7.50 -5.11 -2.29
CA SER A 160 -6.98 -6.47 -2.40
C SER A 160 -5.56 -6.49 -2.93
N ASN A 161 -4.65 -7.10 -2.16
CA ASN A 161 -3.24 -7.25 -2.51
C ASN A 161 -2.92 -8.73 -2.76
N CYS A 162 -2.41 -9.06 -3.94
CA CYS A 162 -2.09 -10.43 -4.32
C CYS A 162 -0.68 -10.55 -4.89
N ILE A 163 0.15 -11.41 -4.30
CA ILE A 163 1.48 -11.74 -4.80
C ILE A 163 1.49 -13.20 -5.22
N PHE A 164 1.87 -13.46 -6.47
CA PHE A 164 1.99 -14.78 -7.06
C PHE A 164 3.44 -15.05 -7.49
N ALA A 165 3.96 -16.20 -7.14
CA ALA A 165 5.21 -16.73 -7.69
C ALA A 165 4.96 -17.37 -9.07
N GLU A 166 6.04 -17.91 -9.65
CA GLU A 166 6.00 -18.69 -10.88
C GLU A 166 4.96 -19.82 -10.83
N GLY A 167 4.36 -20.13 -11.98
CA GLY A 167 3.27 -21.11 -12.06
C GLY A 167 1.94 -20.66 -11.41
N ASN A 168 1.77 -19.36 -11.13
CA ASN A 168 0.59 -18.78 -10.46
C ASN A 168 0.40 -19.25 -9.01
N GLN A 169 1.46 -19.69 -8.34
CA GLN A 169 1.38 -20.08 -6.93
C GLN A 169 1.18 -18.85 -6.04
N PRO A 170 0.12 -18.79 -5.21
CA PRO A 170 -0.09 -17.65 -4.31
C PRO A 170 0.95 -17.64 -3.18
N VAL A 171 1.58 -16.47 -2.96
CA VAL A 171 2.55 -16.22 -1.89
C VAL A 171 1.95 -15.36 -0.78
N PHE A 172 1.15 -14.36 -1.16
CA PHE A 172 0.49 -13.45 -0.24
C PHE A 172 -0.85 -13.03 -0.82
N LEU A 173 -1.89 -13.06 0.00
CA LEU A 173 -3.24 -12.61 -0.35
C LEU A 173 -3.79 -11.85 0.85
N ASP A 174 -4.15 -10.60 0.64
CA ASP A 174 -4.79 -9.75 1.63
C ASP A 174 -6.02 -9.07 1.02
N THR A 175 -7.04 -8.84 1.84
CA THR A 175 -8.18 -8.01 1.45
C THR A 175 -8.74 -7.26 2.65
N VAL A 176 -8.72 -5.94 2.55
CA VAL A 176 -9.41 -5.03 3.47
C VAL A 176 -10.77 -4.71 2.88
N LEU A 177 -11.83 -4.91 3.67
CA LEU A 177 -13.21 -4.56 3.33
C LEU A 177 -13.84 -3.72 4.44
N LEU A 178 -14.20 -2.50 4.08
CA LEU A 178 -14.96 -1.56 4.89
C LEU A 178 -16.23 -1.20 4.11
N GLU A 179 -17.38 -1.53 4.67
CA GLU A 179 -18.69 -1.32 4.03
C GLU A 179 -19.71 -0.94 5.10
N GLN A 180 -20.56 0.04 4.81
CA GLN A 180 -21.58 0.52 5.74
C GLN A 180 -22.74 -0.46 5.95
N SER A 181 -22.95 -1.44 5.06
CA SER A 181 -23.97 -2.49 5.24
C SER A 181 -23.60 -3.57 6.27
N SER A 182 -22.53 -3.36 7.03
CA SER A 182 -22.14 -4.17 8.18
C SER A 182 -23.01 -3.85 9.40
N PRO A 183 -23.27 -4.78 10.33
CA PRO A 183 -24.04 -4.52 11.56
C PRO A 183 -23.38 -3.47 12.48
N VAL A 184 -22.10 -3.18 12.27
CA VAL A 184 -21.32 -2.17 12.97
C VAL A 184 -20.74 -1.21 11.93
N ASP A 185 -20.97 0.08 12.13
CA ASP A 185 -20.48 1.16 11.28
C ASP A 185 -18.94 1.15 11.18
N ILE A 186 -18.42 1.67 10.07
CA ILE A 186 -16.97 1.72 9.82
C ILE A 186 -16.27 2.53 10.92
N ALA A 187 -16.84 3.66 11.32
CA ALA A 187 -16.28 4.51 12.37
C ALA A 187 -16.13 3.78 13.71
N GLU A 188 -17.09 2.94 14.09
CA GLU A 188 -17.03 2.17 15.33
C GLU A 188 -15.95 1.09 15.27
N ARG A 189 -15.81 0.40 14.13
CA ARG A 189 -14.74 -0.59 13.89
C ARG A 189 -13.34 0.05 13.91
N MET A 190 -13.24 1.27 13.37
CA MET A 190 -11.97 1.98 13.20
C MET A 190 -11.60 2.85 14.40
N HIS A 191 -12.54 3.11 15.29
CA HIS A 191 -12.37 3.93 16.48
C HIS A 191 -11.76 5.32 16.14
N GLU A 192 -10.69 5.71 16.84
CA GLU A 192 -10.07 7.04 16.71
C GLU A 192 -9.01 7.10 15.62
N TYR A 193 -8.61 5.96 15.04
CA TYR A 193 -7.60 5.93 13.98
C TYR A 193 -8.15 6.58 12.72
N GLN A 194 -7.31 7.37 12.06
CA GLN A 194 -7.68 8.12 10.85
C GLN A 194 -6.94 7.65 9.60
N VAL A 195 -5.94 6.79 9.77
CA VAL A 195 -5.10 6.27 8.70
C VAL A 195 -4.88 4.78 8.97
N ILE A 196 -4.90 3.97 7.92
CA ILE A 196 -4.40 2.60 7.98
C ILE A 196 -3.38 2.46 6.86
N ALA A 197 -2.25 1.82 7.15
CA ALA A 197 -1.26 1.48 6.15
C ALA A 197 -0.78 0.03 6.28
N MET A 198 -0.64 -0.64 5.15
CA MET A 198 0.04 -1.91 5.02
C MET A 198 1.29 -1.71 4.16
N VAL A 199 2.43 -2.14 4.68
CA VAL A 199 3.71 -2.16 3.97
C VAL A 199 4.13 -3.61 3.77
N LEU A 200 4.27 -4.03 2.51
CA LEU A 200 4.75 -5.36 2.15
C LEU A 200 6.18 -5.23 1.64
N ILE A 201 7.08 -6.02 2.21
CA ILE A 201 8.49 -6.10 1.82
C ILE A 201 8.78 -7.55 1.43
N TYR A 202 9.22 -7.74 0.19
CA TYR A 202 9.47 -9.05 -0.40
C TYR A 202 10.80 -9.08 -1.17
N GLY A 203 11.58 -10.13 -0.99
CA GLY A 203 12.72 -10.46 -1.86
C GLY A 203 14.09 -10.00 -1.36
N PRO A 204 15.16 -10.61 -1.89
CA PRO A 204 16.48 -10.63 -1.26
C PRO A 204 17.17 -9.25 -1.18
N LYS A 205 16.90 -8.33 -2.11
CA LYS A 205 17.51 -6.99 -2.10
C LYS A 205 17.10 -6.14 -0.89
N LEU A 206 16.02 -6.53 -0.20
CA LEU A 206 15.39 -5.74 0.85
C LEU A 206 15.61 -6.32 2.24
N LYS A 207 16.42 -7.39 2.39
CA LYS A 207 16.65 -8.07 3.67
C LYS A 207 17.10 -7.13 4.78
N HIS A 208 18.07 -6.27 4.49
CA HIS A 208 18.56 -5.29 5.47
C HIS A 208 17.46 -4.32 5.92
N VAL A 209 16.62 -3.85 4.98
CA VAL A 209 15.50 -2.95 5.26
C VAL A 209 14.43 -3.68 6.08
N GLN A 210 14.15 -4.94 5.76
CA GLN A 210 13.21 -5.79 6.51
C GLN A 210 13.66 -5.95 7.96
N ASP A 211 14.93 -6.30 8.20
CA ASP A 211 15.48 -6.49 9.54
C ASP A 211 15.39 -5.18 10.37
N GLN A 212 15.73 -4.04 9.74
CA GLN A 212 15.61 -2.73 10.38
C GLN A 212 14.16 -2.38 10.72
N VAL A 213 13.21 -2.60 9.80
CA VAL A 213 11.79 -2.32 10.02
C VAL A 213 11.25 -3.19 11.15
N GLN A 214 11.60 -4.48 11.17
CA GLN A 214 11.16 -5.39 12.21
C GLN A 214 11.69 -4.98 13.59
N GLU A 215 12.96 -4.59 13.67
CA GLU A 215 13.57 -4.12 14.92
C GLU A 215 12.96 -2.79 15.40
N ASN A 216 12.73 -1.85 14.48
CA ASN A 216 12.09 -0.58 14.80
C ASN A 216 10.67 -0.78 15.33
N VAL A 217 9.88 -1.67 14.71
CA VAL A 217 8.52 -1.97 15.17
C VAL A 217 8.54 -2.63 16.55
N LYS A 218 9.45 -3.58 16.79
CA LYS A 218 9.62 -4.19 18.12
C LYS A 218 9.94 -3.16 19.19
N ARG A 219 10.86 -2.25 18.90
CA ARG A 219 11.25 -1.15 19.81
C ARG A 219 10.09 -0.19 20.06
N LEU A 220 9.35 0.17 19.02
CA LEU A 220 8.24 1.11 19.12
C LEU A 220 7.10 0.50 19.97
N MET A 221 6.73 -0.76 19.69
CA MET A 221 5.70 -1.46 20.45
C MET A 221 6.13 -1.75 21.89
N SER A 222 7.41 -2.06 22.15
CA SER A 222 7.88 -2.24 23.53
C SER A 222 7.83 -0.96 24.34
N GLN A 223 8.16 0.19 23.75
CA GLN A 223 8.06 1.50 24.43
C GLN A 223 6.61 1.91 24.72
N GLN A 224 5.70 1.70 23.77
CA GLN A 224 4.29 2.06 23.93
C GLN A 224 3.52 1.14 24.88
N LEU A 225 3.86 -0.16 24.89
CA LEU A 225 3.24 -1.14 25.81
C LEU A 225 3.86 -1.13 27.20
N GLN A 226 5.06 -0.56 27.37
CA GLN A 226 5.70 -0.35 28.67
C GLN A 226 5.26 0.94 29.37
N ILE A 227 4.10 1.55 29.09
CA ILE A 227 3.55 2.58 29.98
C ILE A 227 3.05 1.87 31.24
N PRO A 228 3.79 1.89 32.38
CA PRO A 228 3.31 1.29 33.61
C PRO A 228 2.52 2.38 34.33
N SER A 229 1.44 1.95 34.94
CA SER A 229 0.75 2.62 36.04
C SER A 229 1.73 3.16 37.10
N THR A 230 2.25 4.38 36.95
CA THR A 230 3.00 5.11 37.98
C THR A 230 2.75 6.62 37.90
N ARG A 231 1.52 7.02 38.20
CA ARG A 231 1.23 8.22 38.99
C ARG A 231 0.22 7.88 40.09
N LEU A 232 0.58 6.94 40.97
CA LEU A 232 -0.04 6.88 42.30
C LEU A 232 0.82 7.71 43.26
N GLY A 233 0.71 9.02 43.12
CA GLY A 233 1.13 10.02 44.10
C GLY A 233 -0.12 10.77 44.56
N CYS A 234 -0.74 10.25 45.62
CA CYS A 234 -1.71 10.90 46.51
C CYS A 234 -2.75 11.87 45.91
N CYS A 235 -3.94 11.35 45.58
CA CYS A 235 -5.19 11.86 46.17
C CYS A 235 -6.33 10.88 45.93
N ALA A 236 -7.03 10.55 47.00
CA ALA A 236 -8.19 9.67 47.01
C ALA A 236 -9.31 10.21 46.13
N LYS A 237 -9.87 9.35 45.26
CA LYS A 237 -11.31 9.21 44.98
C LYS A 237 -11.53 7.96 44.13
N THR A 238 -12.41 7.11 44.64
CA THR A 238 -12.99 5.92 43.99
C THR A 238 -13.74 6.30 42.72
N ASN A 239 -13.32 5.77 41.57
CA ASN A 239 -14.20 5.30 40.50
C ASN A 239 -13.38 4.40 39.57
N SER A 240 -13.90 3.20 39.33
CA SER A 240 -13.32 2.17 38.50
C SER A 240 -13.52 2.50 37.02
N ASP A 241 -12.66 3.35 36.47
CA ASP A 241 -12.45 3.46 35.02
C ASP A 241 -10.94 3.34 34.77
N ASN A 242 -10.48 2.10 34.58
CA ASN A 242 -9.17 1.86 33.97
C ASN A 242 -9.27 2.30 32.50
N CYS A 243 -9.21 3.60 32.26
CA CYS A 243 -9.11 4.16 30.92
C CYS A 243 -7.69 3.90 30.42
N LEU A 244 -7.50 2.72 29.82
CA LEU A 244 -6.35 2.45 28.98
C LEU A 244 -6.41 3.45 27.81
N VAL A 245 -5.66 4.55 27.93
CA VAL A 245 -5.50 5.50 26.84
C VAL A 245 -4.95 4.73 25.64
N ARG A 246 -5.71 4.68 24.55
CA ARG A 246 -5.28 3.99 23.33
C ARG A 246 -4.08 4.69 22.74
N PRO A 247 -3.08 3.94 22.25
CA PRO A 247 -1.90 4.55 21.66
C PRO A 247 -2.30 5.31 20.38
N ALA A 248 -1.68 6.47 20.14
CA ALA A 248 -1.92 7.28 18.95
C ALA A 248 -1.44 6.61 17.64
N PHE A 249 -0.72 5.49 17.75
CA PHE A 249 -0.17 4.74 16.63
C PHE A 249 0.06 3.29 17.07
N ILE A 250 -0.37 2.32 16.27
CA ILE A 250 -0.11 0.89 16.48
C ILE A 250 0.61 0.35 15.26
N ALA A 251 1.65 -0.46 15.48
CA ALA A 251 2.35 -1.16 14.41
C ALA A 251 2.51 -2.64 14.73
N SER A 252 2.35 -3.49 13.73
CA SER A 252 2.64 -4.92 13.83
C SER A 252 3.43 -5.38 12.63
N CYS A 253 4.46 -6.18 12.83
CA CYS A 253 5.30 -6.71 11.76
C CYS A 253 5.32 -8.24 11.84
N SER A 254 4.86 -8.90 10.79
CA SER A 254 4.81 -10.36 10.67
C SER A 254 5.55 -10.83 9.42
N ALA A 255 6.15 -12.02 9.49
CA ALA A 255 6.64 -12.72 8.31
C ALA A 255 5.51 -13.52 7.66
N PHE A 256 5.54 -13.70 6.34
CA PHE A 256 4.53 -14.47 5.61
C PHE A 256 5.16 -15.43 4.59
N GLY A 257 4.40 -16.44 4.18
CA GLY A 257 4.87 -17.48 3.26
C GLY A 257 5.53 -18.69 3.96
N PRO A 258 5.74 -19.80 3.23
CA PRO A 258 6.35 -21.00 3.78
C PRO A 258 7.83 -20.75 4.07
N LYS A 259 8.27 -21.00 5.31
CA LYS A 259 9.69 -21.01 5.68
C LYS A 259 10.38 -22.14 4.92
N VAL A 260 11.06 -21.82 3.82
CA VAL A 260 11.85 -22.82 3.11
C VAL A 260 13.09 -23.13 3.95
N PHE A 261 13.14 -24.34 4.53
CA PHE A 261 14.35 -24.89 5.15
C PHE A 261 15.33 -25.34 4.06
N SER A 262 15.87 -24.41 3.27
CA SER A 262 17.03 -24.67 2.42
C SER A 262 18.14 -23.72 2.81
N SER A 263 19.33 -24.25 3.04
CA SER A 263 20.48 -23.59 3.68
C SER A 263 21.02 -22.33 3.00
N ASP A 264 20.53 -21.94 1.82
CA ASP A 264 21.16 -20.87 1.01
C ASP A 264 20.26 -19.69 0.62
N VAL A 265 18.96 -19.68 0.97
CA VAL A 265 18.08 -18.53 0.69
C VAL A 265 17.31 -18.16 1.94
N THR A 266 17.69 -17.04 2.56
CA THR A 266 16.94 -16.50 3.70
C THR A 266 15.61 -15.96 3.18
N ASP A 267 14.50 -16.59 3.57
CA ASP A 267 13.18 -16.19 3.11
C ASP A 267 12.86 -14.76 3.59
N THR A 268 12.85 -13.81 2.65
CA THR A 268 12.79 -12.37 2.91
C THR A 268 11.39 -11.87 2.60
N LYS A 269 10.46 -12.07 3.54
CA LYS A 269 9.04 -11.72 3.40
C LYS A 269 8.48 -11.14 4.71
N SER A 270 8.03 -9.88 4.68
CA SER A 270 7.36 -9.25 5.83
C SER A 270 6.20 -8.35 5.43
N ALA A 271 5.13 -8.44 6.21
CA ALA A 271 4.01 -7.52 6.18
C ALA A 271 4.03 -6.68 7.46
N LEU A 272 4.01 -5.36 7.31
CA LEU A 272 3.88 -4.39 8.37
C LEU A 272 2.50 -3.74 8.27
N LEU A 273 1.73 -3.81 9.34
CA LEU A 273 0.43 -3.16 9.44
C LEU A 273 0.52 -2.03 10.46
N LEU A 274 0.05 -0.85 10.05
CA LEU A 274 0.09 0.39 10.81
C LEU A 274 -1.34 0.94 10.94
N TYR A 275 -1.69 1.38 12.15
CA TYR A 275 -2.92 2.08 12.49
C TYR A 275 -2.58 3.41 13.17
#